data_AF-A0A2S6IV29-F1
#
_entry.id   AF-A0A2S6IV29-F1
#
_cell.length_a   1.000
_cell.length_b   1.000
_cell.length_c   1.000
_cell.angle_alpha   90.00
_cell.angle_beta   90.00
_cell.angle_gamma   90.00
#
_symmetry.space_group_name_H-M   'P 1'
#
loop_
_entity.id
_entity.type
_entity.pdbx_description
1 polymer ?
#
loop_
_entity_poly.entity_id
_entity_poly.type
_entity_poly.pdbx_seq_one_letter_code
_entity_poly.pdbx_strand_id
1 'polypeptide(L)'
;MDVGNPAVTVAAATAAARTATGEAARDVAGALDRRAGELRELRLRLVALGEVPWRSTAALLFRERLDEHVREAAALAVRCDAAAALVRAHAVAVDGALAGAGAAVQGAAAGVAAGAAGTALRVLR
;
A
#
# COMPACT_ATOMS: atom_id res chain seq x y z
N MET A 1 -0.82 -16.99 38.01
CA MET A 1 -0.39 -16.75 36.63
C MET A 1 -1.65 -16.63 35.81
N ASP A 2 -2.04 -15.40 35.49
CA ASP A 2 -3.28 -15.11 34.77
C ASP A 2 -3.04 -15.49 33.31
N VAL A 3 -3.50 -16.68 32.91
CA VAL A 3 -3.39 -17.15 31.53
C VAL A 3 -4.44 -16.38 30.75
N GLY A 4 -4.05 -15.18 30.29
CA GLY A 4 -4.90 -14.29 29.52
C GLY A 4 -5.64 -15.06 28.43
N ASN A 5 -6.96 -14.81 28.34
CA ASN A 5 -7.88 -15.52 27.46
C ASN A 5 -7.25 -15.69 26.05
N PRO A 6 -7.01 -16.92 25.58
CA PRO A 6 -6.31 -17.17 24.31
C PRO A 6 -7.00 -16.52 23.11
N ALA A 7 -8.32 -16.33 23.17
CA ALA A 7 -9.05 -15.61 22.13
C ALA A 7 -8.65 -14.12 22.03
N VAL A 8 -8.35 -13.49 23.16
CA VAL A 8 -7.88 -12.10 23.24
C VAL A 8 -6.46 -11.99 22.68
N THR A 9 -5.59 -12.95 23.01
CA THR A 9 -4.20 -13.00 22.52
C THR A 9 -4.14 -13.20 21.00
N VAL A 10 -4.96 -14.10 20.45
CA VAL A 10 -5.03 -14.33 18.99
C VAL A 10 -5.60 -13.10 18.28
N ALA A 11 -6.63 -12.45 18.83
CA ALA A 11 -7.19 -11.23 18.27
C ALA A 11 -6.16 -10.07 18.23
N ALA A 12 -5.38 -9.89 19.30
CA ALA A 12 -4.32 -8.88 19.37
C ALA A 12 -3.18 -9.17 18.37
N ALA A 13 -2.71 -10.43 18.29
CA ALA A 13 -1.69 -10.83 17.32
C ALA A 13 -2.15 -10.61 15.87
N THR A 14 -3.42 -10.91 15.58
CA THR A 14 -4.01 -10.71 14.25
C THR A 14 -4.15 -9.22 13.91
N ALA A 15 -4.52 -8.38 14.88
CA ALA A 15 -4.58 -6.94 14.68
C ALA A 15 -3.18 -6.35 14.40
N ALA A 16 -2.17 -6.75 15.17
CA ALA A 16 -0.78 -6.32 14.97
C ALA A 16 -0.25 -6.74 13.59
N ALA A 17 -0.51 -7.97 13.16
CA ALA A 17 -0.11 -8.46 11.84
C ALA A 17 -0.73 -7.65 10.70
N ARG A 18 -2.02 -7.30 10.80
CA ARG A 18 -2.71 -6.47 9.79
C ARG A 18 -2.16 -5.04 9.72
N THR A 19 -1.85 -4.42 10.87
CA THR A 19 -1.21 -3.10 10.91
C THR A 19 0.15 -3.12 10.23
N ALA A 20 0.98 -4.11 10.54
CA ALA A 20 2.29 -4.29 9.89
C ALA A 20 2.16 -4.49 8.37
N THR A 21 1.17 -5.27 7.91
CA THR A 21 0.88 -5.43 6.47
C THR A 21 0.48 -4.11 5.81
N GLY A 22 -0.36 -3.31 6.45
CA GLY A 22 -0.76 -1.99 5.93
C GLY A 22 0.42 -1.02 5.83
N GLU A 23 1.30 -1.00 6.83
CA GLU A 23 2.53 -0.19 6.82
C GLU A 23 3.49 -0.62 5.70
N ALA A 24 3.77 -1.91 5.60
CA ALA A 24 4.60 -2.46 4.52
C ALA A 24 4.05 -2.13 3.13
N ALA A 25 2.72 -2.18 2.95
CA ALA A 25 2.09 -1.79 1.69
C ALA A 25 2.33 -0.31 1.37
N ARG A 26 2.21 0.60 2.35
CA ARG A 26 2.49 2.03 2.13
C ARG A 26 3.96 2.27 1.76
N ASP A 27 4.89 1.57 2.39
CA ASP A 27 6.32 1.66 2.07
C ASP A 27 6.63 1.18 0.66
N VAL A 28 6.02 0.06 0.24
CA VAL A 28 6.15 -0.46 -1.13
C VAL A 28 5.57 0.53 -2.15
N ALA A 29 4.40 1.12 -1.88
CA ALA A 29 3.82 2.13 -2.75
C ALA A 29 4.73 3.36 -2.88
N GLY A 30 5.29 3.85 -1.76
CA GLY A 30 6.23 4.97 -1.77
C GLY A 30 7.54 4.65 -2.51
N ALA A 31 8.04 3.41 -2.42
CA ALA A 31 9.19 2.97 -3.19
C ALA A 31 8.91 2.94 -4.70
N LEU A 32 7.72 2.49 -5.11
CA LEU A 32 7.29 2.49 -6.51
C LEU A 32 7.14 3.90 -7.06
N ASP A 33 6.57 4.84 -6.30
CA ASP A 33 6.45 6.25 -6.71
C ASP A 33 7.84 6.88 -6.91
N ARG A 34 8.81 6.62 -6.01
CA ARG A 34 10.19 7.09 -6.17
C ARG A 34 10.82 6.54 -7.45
N ARG A 35 10.66 5.24 -7.73
CA ARG A 35 11.16 4.62 -8.97
C ARG A 35 10.48 5.19 -10.22
N ALA A 36 9.19 5.48 -10.18
CA ALA A 36 8.51 6.18 -11.28
C ALA A 36 9.11 7.57 -11.51
N GLY A 37 9.42 8.31 -10.43
CA GLY A 37 10.13 9.59 -10.48
C GLY A 37 11.50 9.50 -11.17
N GLU A 38 12.35 8.56 -10.73
CA GLU A 38 13.67 8.32 -11.31
C GLU A 38 13.60 7.95 -12.80
N LEU A 39 12.62 7.13 -13.21
CA LEU A 39 12.41 6.76 -14.61
C LEU A 39 11.99 7.96 -15.47
N ARG A 40 11.16 8.86 -14.94
CA ARG A 40 10.80 10.10 -15.64
C ARG A 40 12.01 11.02 -15.79
N GLU A 41 12.86 11.11 -14.77
CA GLU A 41 14.10 11.89 -14.85
C GLU A 41 15.08 11.28 -15.87
N LEU A 42 15.28 9.96 -15.85
CA LEU A 42 16.07 9.25 -16.85
C LEU A 42 15.56 9.54 -18.26
N ARG A 43 14.25 9.48 -18.47
CA ARG A 43 13.63 9.80 -19.76
C ARG A 43 13.98 11.21 -20.23
N LEU A 44 13.92 12.21 -19.35
CA LEU A 44 14.28 13.59 -19.69
C LEU A 44 15.76 13.71 -20.10
N ARG A 45 16.65 13.03 -19.38
CA ARG A 45 18.09 12.99 -19.72
C ARG A 45 18.34 12.32 -21.08
N LEU A 46 17.63 11.23 -21.37
CA LEU A 46 17.69 10.57 -22.69
C LEU A 46 17.19 11.49 -23.80
N VAL A 47 16.02 12.13 -23.64
CA VAL A 47 15.51 13.10 -24.62
C VAL A 47 16.53 14.21 -24.88
N ALA A 48 17.13 14.79 -23.83
CA ALA A 48 18.15 15.83 -23.97
C ALA A 48 19.40 15.35 -24.75
N LEU A 49 19.80 14.09 -24.59
CA LEU A 49 20.87 13.49 -25.40
C LEU A 49 20.47 13.37 -26.89
N GLY A 50 19.20 13.12 -27.19
CA GLY A 50 18.68 13.03 -28.56
C GLY A 50 18.67 14.36 -29.33
N GLU A 51 18.58 15.49 -28.62
CA GLU A 51 18.57 16.84 -29.21
C GLU A 51 19.95 17.30 -29.73
N VAL A 52 21.02 16.56 -29.42
CA VAL A 52 22.37 16.93 -29.88
C VAL A 52 22.47 16.70 -31.39
N PRO A 53 22.91 17.70 -32.19
CA PRO A 53 22.85 17.66 -33.66
C PRO A 53 23.99 16.84 -34.28
N TRP A 54 24.13 15.57 -33.89
CA TRP A 54 25.11 14.66 -34.46
C TRP A 54 24.76 14.28 -35.90
N ARG A 55 25.78 14.29 -36.77
CA ARG A 55 25.67 14.02 -38.20
C ARG A 55 26.58 12.85 -38.58
N SER A 56 26.07 11.64 -38.46
CA SER A 56 26.70 10.41 -38.98
C SER A 56 25.65 9.29 -39.05
N THR A 57 25.92 8.23 -39.82
CA THR A 57 25.08 7.02 -39.81
C THR A 57 25.02 6.39 -38.42
N ALA A 58 26.14 6.37 -37.69
CA ALA A 58 26.19 5.90 -36.32
C ALA A 58 25.28 6.74 -35.39
N ALA A 59 25.23 8.06 -35.59
CA ALA A 59 24.34 8.94 -34.84
C ALA A 59 22.85 8.69 -35.13
N LEU A 60 22.49 8.32 -36.36
CA LEU A 60 21.12 7.95 -36.70
C LEU A 60 20.70 6.67 -35.95
N LEU A 61 21.52 5.62 -36.02
CA LEU A 61 21.27 4.36 -35.29
C LEU A 61 21.21 4.58 -33.77
N PHE A 62 22.08 5.44 -33.24
CA PHE A 62 22.05 5.80 -31.83
C PHE A 62 20.74 6.51 -31.45
N ARG A 63 20.24 7.45 -32.26
CA ARG A 63 18.96 8.12 -32.02
C ARG A 63 17.78 7.16 -32.02
N GLU A 64 17.73 6.23 -32.98
CA GLU A 64 16.68 5.20 -33.01
C GLU A 64 16.66 4.36 -31.73
N ARG A 65 17.84 3.96 -31.25
CA ARG A 65 17.96 3.20 -30.01
C ARG A 65 17.62 4.03 -28.78
N LEU A 66 17.98 5.32 -28.78
CA LEU A 66 17.63 6.25 -27.73
C LEU A 66 16.11 6.45 -27.64
N ASP A 67 15.42 6.58 -28.77
CA ASP A 67 13.96 6.72 -28.83
C ASP A 67 13.22 5.47 -28.32
N GLU A 68 13.79 4.29 -28.54
CA GLU A 68 13.32 3.04 -27.93
C GLU A 68 13.44 3.09 -26.40
N HIS A 69 14.60 3.45 -25.87
CA HIS A 69 14.82 3.56 -24.43
C HIS A 69 13.97 4.66 -23.77
N VAL A 70 13.71 5.78 -24.47
CA VAL A 70 12.78 6.82 -24.00
C VAL A 70 11.37 6.25 -23.84
N ARG A 71 10.89 5.46 -24.81
CA ARG A 71 9.57 4.80 -24.75
C ARG A 71 9.52 3.73 -23.65
N GLU A 72 10.56 2.92 -23.51
CA GLU A 72 10.66 1.91 -22.46
C GLU A 72 10.64 2.53 -21.06
N ALA A 73 11.42 3.59 -20.84
CA ALA A 73 11.45 4.32 -19.57
C ALA A 73 10.08 4.92 -19.23
N ALA A 74 9.39 5.49 -20.21
CA ALA A 74 8.03 6.00 -20.04
C ALA A 74 7.04 4.88 -19.67
N ALA A 75 7.08 3.75 -20.37
CA ALA A 75 6.20 2.61 -20.11
C ALA A 75 6.48 1.98 -18.72
N LEU A 76 7.74 1.91 -18.29
CA LEU A 76 8.11 1.46 -16.96
C LEU A 76 7.59 2.42 -15.88
N ALA A 77 7.70 3.74 -16.08
CA ALA A 77 7.20 4.71 -15.12
C ALA A 77 5.67 4.55 -14.91
N VAL A 78 4.92 4.39 -16.00
CA VAL A 78 3.46 4.14 -15.94
C VAL A 78 3.14 2.84 -15.19
N ARG A 79 3.91 1.77 -15.41
CA ARG A 79 3.73 0.50 -14.67
C ARG A 79 4.03 0.67 -13.17
N CYS A 80 5.05 1.44 -12.81
CA CYS A 80 5.33 1.77 -11.42
C CYS A 80 4.18 2.54 -10.78
N ASP A 81 3.63 3.55 -11.45
CA ASP A 81 2.47 4.31 -10.96
C ASP A 81 1.24 3.43 -10.76
N ALA A 82 0.96 2.56 -11.73
CA ALA A 82 -0.17 1.62 -11.66
C ALA A 82 0.01 0.62 -10.51
N ALA A 83 1.21 0.07 -10.34
CA ALA A 83 1.52 -0.82 -9.23
C ALA A 83 1.40 -0.10 -7.88
N ALA A 84 1.91 1.14 -7.77
CA ALA A 84 1.78 1.94 -6.55
C ALA A 84 0.32 2.21 -6.21
N ALA A 85 -0.53 2.48 -7.21
CA ALA A 85 -1.97 2.68 -7.02
C ALA A 85 -2.66 1.40 -6.51
N LEU A 86 -2.34 0.22 -7.07
CA LEU A 86 -2.87 -1.06 -6.61
C LEU A 86 -2.45 -1.35 -5.16
N VAL A 87 -1.20 -1.07 -4.82
CA VAL A 87 -0.68 -1.29 -3.46
C VAL A 87 -1.33 -0.32 -2.46
N ARG A 88 -1.56 0.94 -2.82
CA ARG A 88 -2.33 1.89 -2.00
C ARG A 88 -3.77 1.43 -1.79
N ALA A 89 -4.43 0.95 -2.84
CA ALA A 89 -5.78 0.40 -2.74
C ALA A 89 -5.81 -0.80 -1.78
N HIS A 90 -4.79 -1.67 -1.82
CA HIS A 90 -4.65 -2.78 -0.88
C HIS A 90 -4.46 -2.29 0.56
N ALA A 91 -3.58 -1.30 0.79
CA ALA A 91 -3.37 -0.73 2.12
C ALA A 91 -4.68 -0.18 2.71
N VAL A 92 -5.46 0.58 1.92
CA VAL A 92 -6.77 1.10 2.32
C VAL A 92 -7.76 -0.02 2.64
N ALA A 93 -7.77 -1.10 1.86
CA ALA A 93 -8.63 -2.25 2.12
C ALA A 93 -8.28 -2.95 3.44
N VAL A 94 -6.99 -3.08 3.76
CA VAL A 94 -6.51 -3.64 5.03
C VAL A 94 -6.89 -2.74 6.22
N ASP A 95 -6.74 -1.42 6.09
CA ASP A 95 -7.16 -0.46 7.12
C ASP A 95 -8.67 -0.46 7.34
N GLY A 96 -9.46 -0.53 6.26
CA GLY A 96 -10.91 -0.62 6.33
C GLY A 96 -11.39 -1.89 7.02
N ALA A 97 -10.74 -3.02 6.73
CA ALA A 97 -11.02 -4.29 7.41
C ALA A 97 -10.67 -4.22 8.92
N LEU A 98 -9.60 -3.51 9.28
CA LEU A 98 -9.24 -3.24 10.68
C LEU A 98 -10.31 -2.40 11.39
N ALA A 99 -10.79 -1.32 10.77
CA ALA A 99 -11.81 -0.45 11.35
C ALA A 99 -13.16 -1.17 11.56
N GLY A 100 -13.59 -1.97 10.57
CA GLY A 100 -14.83 -2.75 10.68
C GLY A 100 -14.79 -3.83 11.77
N ALA A 101 -13.65 -4.49 11.94
CA ALA A 101 -13.46 -5.47 13.03
C ALA A 101 -13.46 -4.80 14.41
N GLY A 102 -12.87 -3.61 14.55
CA GLY A 102 -12.88 -2.84 15.80
C GLY A 102 -14.30 -2.44 16.23
N ALA A 103 -15.12 -1.99 15.29
CA ALA A 103 -16.52 -1.63 15.54
C ALA A 103 -17.37 -2.84 15.98
N ALA A 104 -17.16 -4.01 15.35
CA ALA A 104 -17.88 -5.24 15.71
C ALA A 104 -17.55 -5.72 17.14
N VAL A 105 -16.28 -5.63 17.55
CA VAL A 105 -15.84 -6.01 18.90
C VAL A 105 -16.38 -5.05 19.96
N GLN A 106 -16.39 -3.74 19.70
CA GLN A 106 -16.97 -2.74 20.61
C GLN A 106 -18.50 -2.91 20.74
N GLY A 107 -19.20 -3.20 19.64
CA GLY A 107 -20.62 -3.52 19.66
C GLY A 107 -20.94 -4.79 20.46
N ALA A 108 -20.13 -5.84 20.29
CA ALA A 108 -20.27 -7.07 21.07
C ALA A 108 -20.00 -6.84 22.58
N ALA A 109 -18.97 -6.08 22.94
CA ALA A 109 -18.67 -5.74 24.32
C ALA A 109 -19.78 -4.89 24.98
N ALA A 110 -20.34 -3.92 24.25
CA ALA A 110 -21.47 -3.12 24.71
C ALA A 110 -22.74 -3.95 24.91
N GLY A 111 -23.01 -4.90 23.99
CA GLY A 111 -24.13 -5.84 24.11
C GLY A 111 -24.02 -6.77 25.32
N VAL A 112 -22.80 -7.28 25.60
CA VAL A 112 -22.53 -8.12 26.78
C VAL A 112 -22.68 -7.31 28.08
N ALA A 113 -22.20 -6.07 28.12
CA ALA A 113 -22.35 -5.19 29.28
C ALA A 113 -23.81 -4.81 29.56
N ALA A 114 -24.59 -4.52 28.51
CA ALA A 114 -26.02 -4.25 28.62
C ALA A 114 -26.81 -5.49 29.08
N GLY A 115 -26.43 -6.68 28.57
CA GLY A 115 -26.98 -7.96 29.00
C GLY A 115 -26.73 -8.22 30.50
N ALA A 116 -25.49 -8.05 30.96
CA ALA A 116 -25.12 -8.24 32.35
C ALA A 116 -25.84 -7.27 33.31
N ALA A 117 -26.00 -6.00 32.91
CA ALA A 117 -26.76 -5.02 33.68
C ALA A 117 -28.26 -5.38 33.77
N GLY A 118 -28.86 -5.86 32.68
CA GLY A 118 -30.25 -6.33 32.66
C GLY A 118 -30.48 -7.59 33.50
N THR A 119 -29.50 -8.51 33.55
CA THR A 119 -29.56 -9.70 34.41
C THR A 119 -29.42 -9.32 35.87
N ALA A 120 -28.48 -8.44 36.22
CA ALA A 120 -28.30 -7.95 37.60
C ALA A 120 -29.55 -7.26 38.15
N LEU A 121 -30.27 -6.50 37.31
CA LEU A 121 -31.51 -5.83 37.70
C LEU A 121 -32.69 -6.79 37.97
N ARG A 122 -32.69 -7.97 37.34
CA ARG A 122 -33.73 -9.00 37.55
C ARG A 122 -33.51 -9.85 38.79
N VAL A 123 -32.27 -9.98 39.26
CA VAL A 123 -31.93 -10.77 40.46
C VAL A 123 -32.21 -10.00 41.75
N LEU A 124 -32.35 -8.67 41.68
CA LEU A 124 -32.63 -7.78 42.81
C LEU A 124 -34.12 -7.44 42.98
N ARG A 125 -35.03 -8.08 42.23
CA ARG A 125 -36.49 -7.95 42.36
C ARG A 125 -37.09 -9.30 42.70
#